data_AF-A0A8T4YLY8-F1
#
_entry.id   AF-A0A8T4YLY8-F1
#
_cell.length_a   1.000
_cell.length_b   1.000
_cell.length_c   1.000
_cell.angle_alpha   90.00
_cell.angle_beta   90.00
_cell.angle_gamma   90.00
#
_symmetry.space_group_name_H-M   'P 1'
#
loop_
_entity.id
_entity.type
_entity.pdbx_description
1 polymer ?
#
loop_
_entity_poly.entity_id
_entity_poly.type
_entity_poly.pdbx_seq_one_letter_code
_entity_poly.pdbx_strand_id
1 'polypeptide(L)'
;MSSFGLVDGGAEAVIDAILETVRMEGAVVMPTYSVNRRKVRRSKREAALGVTWKYKITLQPEKDTILDSRYPGSLPKRKNALRSLNPTHSIAAIGAKAKEIVDAAKESADNGFKKVLEYDGYVLLIGVGLSTC
;
A
#
# COMPACT_ATOMS: atom_id res chain seq x y z
N MET A 1 0.91 6.88 -12.19
CA MET A 1 1.45 6.48 -13.51
C MET A 1 1.24 7.53 -14.58
N SER A 2 0.06 8.14 -14.75
CA SER A 2 -0.13 9.21 -15.76
C SER A 2 0.83 10.40 -15.58
N SER A 3 1.31 10.64 -14.36
CA SER A 3 2.32 11.66 -14.03
C SER A 3 3.72 11.37 -14.59
N PHE A 4 4.05 10.11 -14.90
CA PHE A 4 5.36 9.73 -15.44
C PHE A 4 5.44 9.89 -16.97
N GLY A 5 4.33 10.17 -17.65
CA GLY A 5 4.26 10.05 -19.10
C GLY A 5 4.35 8.59 -19.56
N LEU A 6 4.96 8.36 -20.73
CA LEU A 6 5.18 7.02 -21.27
C LEU A 6 6.41 6.40 -20.62
N VAL A 7 6.23 5.28 -19.91
CA VAL A 7 7.31 4.49 -19.31
C VAL A 7 7.35 3.15 -20.01
N ASP A 8 8.49 2.83 -20.63
CA ASP A 8 8.72 1.49 -21.17
C ASP A 8 8.71 0.45 -20.03
N GLY A 9 7.96 -0.64 -20.20
CA GLY A 9 7.68 -1.60 -19.12
C GLY A 9 6.66 -1.15 -18.06
N GLY A 10 6.08 0.05 -18.16
CA GLY A 10 4.97 0.48 -17.33
C GLY A 10 5.28 0.53 -15.83
N ALA A 11 4.34 0.06 -14.99
CA ALA A 11 4.52 0.15 -13.53
C ALA A 11 5.50 -0.91 -12.98
N GLU A 12 5.70 -2.03 -13.70
CA GLU A 12 6.74 -3.02 -13.35
C GLU A 12 8.12 -2.35 -13.34
N ALA A 13 8.46 -1.62 -14.40
CA ALA A 13 9.71 -0.89 -14.52
C ALA A 13 9.91 0.16 -13.40
N VAL A 14 8.84 0.87 -13.01
CA VAL A 14 8.90 1.83 -11.89
C VAL A 14 9.19 1.12 -10.57
N ILE A 15 8.53 -0.01 -10.29
CA ILE A 15 8.80 -0.77 -9.07
C ILE A 15 10.21 -1.35 -9.09
N ASP A 16 10.67 -1.87 -10.23
CA ASP A 16 12.01 -2.42 -10.38
C ASP A 16 13.06 -1.34 -10.11
N ALA A 17 12.90 -0.14 -10.67
CA ALA A 17 13.78 1.00 -10.42
C ALA A 17 13.82 1.41 -8.93
N ILE A 18 12.67 1.40 -8.23
CA ILE A 18 12.62 1.70 -6.79
C ILE A 18 13.37 0.62 -5.99
N LEU A 19 13.14 -0.66 -6.29
CA LEU A 19 13.81 -1.77 -5.63
C LEU A 19 15.32 -1.76 -5.87
N GLU A 20 15.75 -1.46 -7.10
CA GLU A 20 17.17 -1.33 -7.46
C GLU A 20 17.84 -0.17 -6.71
N THR A 21 17.11 0.94 -6.52
CA THR A 21 17.61 2.12 -5.81
C THR A 21 17.86 1.83 -4.32
N VAL A 22 16.92 1.15 -3.64
CA VAL A 22 17.07 0.85 -2.21
C VAL A 22 17.98 -0.36 -1.93
N ARG A 23 18.25 -1.18 -2.97
CA ARG A 23 19.05 -2.40 -2.90
C ARG A 23 18.54 -3.38 -1.83
N MET A 24 19.34 -4.40 -1.54
CA MET A 24 18.95 -5.49 -0.62
C MET A 24 18.99 -5.06 0.85
N GLU A 25 19.76 -4.02 1.16
CA GLU A 25 19.92 -3.46 2.49
C GLU A 25 18.74 -2.54 2.89
N GLY A 26 18.01 -2.03 1.90
CA GLY A 26 16.83 -1.19 2.10
C GLY A 26 15.52 -1.95 2.10
N ALA A 27 14.42 -1.22 2.32
CA ALA A 27 13.07 -1.73 2.33
C ALA A 27 12.15 -0.82 1.53
N VAL A 28 11.25 -1.41 0.73
CA VAL A 28 10.14 -0.68 0.09
C VAL A 28 8.85 -1.12 0.76
N VAL A 29 8.06 -0.15 1.21
CA VAL A 29 6.77 -0.38 1.87
C VAL A 29 5.69 0.43 1.14
N MET A 30 4.52 -0.17 0.93
CA MET A 30 3.38 0.55 0.36
C MET A 30 2.04 0.12 0.95
N PRO A 31 1.05 1.02 1.04
CA PRO A 31 -0.31 0.66 1.41
C PRO A 31 -0.97 -0.21 0.32
N THR A 32 -1.67 -1.26 0.73
CA THR A 32 -2.39 -2.19 -0.14
C THR A 32 -3.86 -2.35 0.28
N TYR A 33 -4.49 -1.23 0.63
CA TYR A 33 -5.81 -1.17 1.26
C TYR A 33 -6.91 -1.82 0.46
N SER A 34 -7.63 -2.78 1.03
CA SER A 34 -8.72 -3.56 0.41
C SER A 34 -10.10 -2.87 0.53
N VAL A 35 -10.14 -1.56 0.26
CA VAL A 35 -11.34 -0.70 0.39
C VAL A 35 -11.84 -0.16 -0.95
N ASN A 36 -13.13 0.19 -1.03
CA ASN A 36 -13.71 0.81 -2.22
C ASN A 36 -13.00 2.11 -2.59
N ARG A 37 -12.80 2.31 -3.89
CA ARG A 37 -12.14 3.50 -4.46
C ARG A 37 -13.11 4.64 -4.79
N ARG A 38 -14.42 4.34 -4.90
CA ARG A 38 -15.45 5.32 -5.23
C ARG A 38 -16.09 5.83 -3.95
N LYS A 39 -16.18 7.15 -3.80
CA LYS A 39 -16.97 7.77 -2.74
C LYS A 39 -18.41 7.27 -2.84
N VAL A 40 -18.86 6.52 -1.84
CA VAL A 40 -20.25 6.10 -1.73
C VAL A 40 -21.03 7.13 -0.94
N ARG A 41 -22.28 7.35 -1.35
CA ARG A 41 -23.17 8.31 -0.71
C ARG A 41 -23.38 7.89 0.73
N ARG A 42 -23.12 8.81 1.66
CA ARG A 42 -23.44 8.67 3.08
C ARG A 42 -24.72 9.42 3.39
N SER A 43 -25.52 8.89 4.28
CA SER A 43 -26.58 9.64 4.96
C SER A 43 -25.97 10.72 5.86
N LYS A 44 -26.77 11.75 6.20
CA LYS A 44 -26.35 12.79 7.15
C LYS A 44 -25.97 12.20 8.51
N ARG A 45 -26.68 11.15 8.95
CA ARG A 45 -26.44 10.43 10.19
C ARG A 45 -25.09 9.69 10.17
N GLU A 46 -24.79 8.95 9.09
CA GLU A 46 -23.50 8.27 8.94
C GLU A 46 -22.33 9.25 8.94
N ALA A 47 -22.46 10.38 8.24
CA ALA A 47 -21.44 11.43 8.25
C ALA A 47 -21.24 12.02 9.66
N ALA A 48 -22.33 12.27 10.39
CA ALA A 48 -22.28 12.78 11.77
C ALA A 48 -21.66 11.78 12.76
N LEU A 49 -21.82 10.47 12.51
CA LEU A 49 -21.20 9.38 13.29
C LEU A 49 -19.75 9.10 12.89
N GLY A 50 -19.16 9.88 11.98
CA GLY A 50 -17.80 9.66 11.50
C GLY A 50 -17.63 8.43 10.59
N VAL A 51 -18.73 7.82 10.13
CA VAL A 51 -18.68 6.67 9.22
C VAL A 51 -18.01 7.11 7.93
N THR A 52 -16.91 6.45 7.57
CA THR A 52 -16.17 6.78 6.36
C THR A 52 -16.92 6.28 5.13
N TRP A 53 -16.65 6.89 3.97
CA TRP A 53 -17.16 6.37 2.69
C TRP A 53 -16.40 5.12 2.22
N LYS A 54 -15.38 4.68 2.97
CA LYS A 54 -14.56 3.50 2.71
C LYS A 54 -15.13 2.30 3.48
N TYR A 55 -15.47 1.23 2.77
CA TYR A 55 -15.87 -0.07 3.28
C TYR A 55 -15.04 -1.17 2.60
N LYS A 56 -14.95 -2.30 3.29
CA LYS A 56 -14.22 -3.49 2.83
C LYS A 56 -14.88 -4.05 1.57
N ILE A 57 -14.13 -4.21 0.48
CA ILE A 57 -14.70 -4.78 -0.77
C ILE A 57 -14.74 -6.32 -0.70
N THR A 58 -13.79 -6.97 -0.01
CA THR A 58 -13.68 -8.44 -0.02
C THR A 58 -13.20 -9.02 1.31
N LEU A 59 -13.65 -10.23 1.63
CA LEU A 59 -13.42 -10.98 2.88
C LEU A 59 -12.24 -11.99 2.84
N GLN A 60 -11.44 -12.10 1.77
CA GLN A 60 -10.41 -13.16 1.59
C GLN A 60 -8.99 -12.60 1.39
N PRO A 61 -8.28 -12.19 2.46
CA PRO A 61 -6.95 -11.58 2.41
C PRO A 61 -5.91 -12.34 1.56
N GLU A 62 -5.99 -13.67 1.56
CA GLU A 62 -5.09 -14.59 0.88
C GLU A 62 -5.37 -14.75 -0.63
N LYS A 63 -6.59 -14.47 -1.08
CA LYS A 63 -6.96 -14.48 -2.52
C LYS A 63 -7.05 -13.08 -3.12
N ASP A 64 -7.16 -12.07 -2.25
CA ASP A 64 -7.26 -10.68 -2.64
C ASP A 64 -5.90 -10.09 -3.00
N THR A 65 -5.53 -10.23 -4.26
CA THR A 65 -4.65 -9.29 -4.98
C THR A 65 -5.29 -7.89 -5.15
N ILE A 66 -6.35 -7.59 -4.39
CA ILE A 66 -7.10 -6.34 -4.44
C ILE A 66 -6.52 -5.35 -3.42
N LEU A 67 -5.26 -4.98 -3.67
CA LEU A 67 -5.03 -3.63 -4.16
C LEU A 67 -3.77 -3.67 -5.02
N ASP A 68 -3.91 -4.30 -6.19
CA ASP A 68 -3.70 -3.64 -7.47
C ASP A 68 -3.60 -4.65 -8.63
N SER A 69 -4.76 -5.18 -9.02
CA SER A 69 -4.91 -5.96 -10.25
C SER A 69 -5.10 -5.10 -11.50
N ARG A 70 -5.11 -3.76 -11.36
CA ARG A 70 -5.28 -2.82 -12.48
C ARG A 70 -4.01 -2.08 -12.89
N TYR A 71 -2.98 -2.05 -12.04
CA TYR A 71 -1.61 -1.93 -12.50
C TYR A 71 -1.02 -3.34 -12.63
N PRO A 72 -0.67 -3.77 -13.85
CA PRO A 72 0.47 -4.68 -14.02
C PRO A 72 1.65 -4.04 -13.27
N GLY A 73 2.32 -4.75 -12.36
CA GLY A 73 3.42 -4.19 -11.57
C GLY A 73 3.04 -3.64 -10.22
N SER A 74 2.44 -4.45 -9.34
CA SER A 74 2.23 -4.09 -7.94
C SER A 74 3.14 -4.90 -7.02
N LEU A 75 3.69 -4.24 -6.00
CA LEU A 75 4.66 -4.82 -5.06
C LEU A 75 4.20 -6.17 -4.48
N PRO A 76 2.92 -6.39 -4.12
CA PRO A 76 2.45 -7.67 -3.57
C PRO A 76 2.57 -8.86 -4.53
N LYS A 77 2.66 -8.63 -5.84
CA LYS A 77 2.80 -9.70 -6.84
C LYS A 77 4.25 -10.20 -6.97
N ARG A 78 5.22 -9.52 -6.34
CA ARG A 78 6.63 -9.92 -6.39
C ARG A 78 6.87 -11.11 -5.48
N LYS A 79 7.72 -12.05 -5.91
CA LYS A 79 8.00 -13.32 -5.23
C LYS A 79 8.42 -13.17 -3.76
N ASN A 80 9.06 -12.06 -3.40
CA ASN A 80 9.59 -11.80 -2.05
C ASN A 80 8.77 -10.76 -1.27
N ALA A 81 7.57 -10.43 -1.74
CA ALA A 81 6.70 -9.48 -1.04
C ALA A 81 5.99 -10.13 0.14
N LEU A 82 6.08 -9.46 1.28
CA LEU A 82 5.28 -9.76 2.46
C LEU A 82 4.10 -8.79 2.50
N ARG A 83 2.94 -9.26 2.94
CA ARG A 83 1.73 -8.44 3.10
C ARG A 83 1.08 -8.69 4.44
N SER A 84 0.67 -7.61 5.12
CA SER A 84 -0.03 -7.72 6.40
C SER A 84 -1.46 -8.21 6.20
N LEU A 85 -1.96 -8.97 7.17
CA LEU A 85 -3.31 -9.56 7.11
C LEU A 85 -4.41 -8.62 7.63
N ASN A 86 -4.18 -7.31 7.61
CA ASN A 86 -5.19 -6.35 8.02
C ASN A 86 -6.34 -6.33 6.99
N PRO A 87 -7.62 -6.45 7.43
CA PRO A 87 -8.76 -6.66 6.55
C PRO A 87 -9.11 -5.48 5.64
N THR A 88 -8.68 -4.27 5.97
CA THR A 88 -9.01 -3.04 5.23
C THR A 88 -7.79 -2.18 4.93
N HIS A 89 -6.82 -2.15 5.85
CA HIS A 89 -5.63 -1.31 5.79
C HIS A 89 -4.36 -2.17 5.76
N SER A 90 -4.31 -3.19 4.89
CA SER A 90 -3.08 -3.96 4.71
C SER A 90 -1.95 -3.13 4.10
N ILE A 91 -0.71 -3.47 4.42
CA ILE A 91 0.50 -2.94 3.78
C ILE A 91 1.29 -4.09 3.17
N ALA A 92 2.09 -3.80 2.14
CA ALA A 92 3.06 -4.74 1.60
C ALA A 92 4.48 -4.17 1.71
N ALA A 93 5.45 -5.06 1.92
CA ALA A 93 6.85 -4.70 2.03
C ALA A 93 7.77 -5.73 1.34
N ILE A 94 8.87 -5.25 0.77
CA ILE A 94 10.00 -6.04 0.24
C ILE A 94 11.30 -5.48 0.79
N GLY A 95 12.26 -6.35 1.08
CA GLY A 95 13.63 -5.96 1.47
C GLY A 95 13.92 -6.17 2.95
N ALA A 96 14.96 -5.50 3.43
CA ALA A 96 15.38 -5.56 4.83
C ALA A 96 14.23 -5.14 5.76
N LYS A 97 14.10 -5.80 6.92
CA LYS A 97 13.07 -5.49 7.94
C LYS A 97 11.61 -5.56 7.46
N ALA A 98 11.32 -6.00 6.24
CA ALA A 98 9.97 -6.12 5.69
C ALA A 98 9.05 -6.95 6.59
N LYS A 99 9.57 -8.03 7.18
CA LYS A 99 8.83 -8.89 8.10
C LYS A 99 8.41 -8.16 9.37
N GLU A 100 9.32 -7.40 10.01
CA GLU A 100 9.03 -6.64 11.23
C GLU A 100 7.95 -5.57 10.98
N ILE A 101 8.04 -4.89 9.84
CA ILE A 101 7.09 -3.86 9.42
C ILE A 101 5.70 -4.48 9.18
N VAL A 102 5.65 -5.57 8.41
CA VAL A 102 4.40 -6.27 8.07
C VAL A 102 3.75 -6.92 9.29
N ASP A 103 4.55 -7.49 10.20
CA ASP A 103 4.05 -8.09 11.44
C ASP A 103 3.45 -7.04 12.37
N ALA A 104 4.09 -5.88 12.52
CA ALA A 104 3.52 -4.75 13.27
C ALA A 104 2.20 -4.27 12.66
N ALA A 105 2.07 -4.34 11.33
CA ALA A 105 0.89 -3.88 10.61
C ALA A 105 -0.32 -4.82 10.63
N LYS A 106 -0.28 -5.93 11.37
CA LYS A 106 -1.40 -6.85 11.52
C LYS A 106 -2.58 -6.19 12.24
N GLU A 107 -2.31 -5.44 13.30
CA GLU A 107 -3.34 -4.72 14.07
C GLU A 107 -3.82 -3.47 13.35
N SER A 108 -2.89 -2.62 12.87
CA SER A 108 -3.19 -1.40 12.13
C SER A 108 -2.07 -1.07 11.14
N ALA A 109 -2.39 -0.45 10.00
CA ALA A 109 -1.35 0.05 9.08
C ALA A 109 -0.39 1.02 9.78
N ASP A 110 -0.92 1.83 10.70
CA ASP A 110 -0.19 2.84 11.46
C ASP A 110 0.96 2.23 12.26
N ASN A 111 0.77 1.04 12.84
CA ASN A 111 1.85 0.33 13.53
C ASN A 111 2.99 -0.08 12.58
N GLY A 112 2.66 -0.44 11.34
CA GLY A 112 3.65 -0.69 10.29
C GLY A 112 4.39 0.57 9.86
N PHE A 113 3.68 1.67 9.63
CA PHE A 113 4.30 2.95 9.29
C PHE A 113 5.11 3.54 10.45
N LYS A 114 4.70 3.29 11.70
CA LYS A 114 5.49 3.61 12.88
C LYS A 114 6.85 2.90 12.86
N LYS A 115 6.92 1.64 12.42
CA LYS A 115 8.20 0.96 12.23
C LYS A 115 9.07 1.63 11.18
N VAL A 116 8.49 2.08 10.07
CA VAL A 116 9.23 2.86 9.06
C VAL A 116 9.81 4.13 9.66
N LEU A 117 9.04 4.85 10.50
CA LEU A 117 9.51 6.03 11.23
C LEU A 117 10.62 5.69 12.24
N GLU A 118 10.47 4.61 13.02
CA GLU A 118 11.47 4.13 13.98
C GLU A 118 12.81 3.75 13.31
N TYR A 119 12.78 3.41 12.01
CA TYR A 119 13.97 3.14 11.21
C TYR A 119 14.48 4.35 10.43
N ASP A 120 13.99 5.56 10.74
CA ASP A 120 14.35 6.81 10.05
C ASP A 120 14.09 6.74 8.53
N GLY A 121 12.99 6.08 8.16
CA GLY A 121 12.58 5.85 6.78
C GLY A 121 11.98 7.10 6.11
N TYR A 122 11.88 7.03 4.79
CA TYR A 122 11.43 8.15 3.94
C TYR A 122 10.05 7.88 3.35
N VAL A 123 9.31 8.97 3.07
CA VAL A 123 8.06 8.93 2.29
C VAL A 123 8.33 9.45 0.89
N LEU A 124 8.09 8.61 -0.11
CA LEU A 124 8.23 8.96 -1.52
C LEU A 124 6.85 9.19 -2.15
N LEU A 125 6.56 10.44 -2.51
CA LEU A 125 5.34 10.82 -3.23
C LEU A 125 5.67 11.06 -4.70
N ILE A 126 5.10 10.25 -5.59
CA ILE A 126 5.36 10.37 -7.03
C ILE A 126 4.07 10.68 -7.78
N GLY A 127 3.99 11.90 -8.31
CA GLY A 127 2.82 12.37 -9.07
C GLY A 127 1.55 12.55 -8.24
N VAL A 128 1.68 12.62 -6.92
CA VAL A 128 0.58 12.80 -5.95
C VAL A 128 0.99 13.80 -4.86
N GLY A 129 -0.01 14.36 -4.17
CA GLY A 129 0.21 15.28 -3.05
C GLY A 129 -0.05 14.64 -1.68
N LEU A 130 0.08 15.43 -0.62
CA LEU A 130 -0.13 14.96 0.77
C LEU A 130 -1.56 14.44 1.05
N SER A 131 -2.53 14.75 0.19
CA SER A 131 -3.90 14.25 0.31
C SER A 131 -4.04 12.74 0.05
N THR A 132 -2.98 12.08 -0.42
CA THR A 132 -2.92 10.63 -0.64
C THR A 132 -2.03 9.88 0.35
N CYS A 133 -1.44 10.59 1.31
CA CYS A 133 -0.78 9.99 2.47
C CYS A 133 -1.79 9.35 3.42
#